data_AF-A0A9W9I733-F1
#
_entry.id   AF-A0A9W9I733-F1
#
_cell.length_a   1.000
_cell.length_b   1.000
_cell.length_c   1.000
_cell.angle_alpha   90.00
_cell.angle_beta   90.00
_cell.angle_gamma   90.00
#
_symmetry.space_group_name_H-M   'P 1'
#
loop_
_entity.id
_entity.type
_entity.pdbx_description
1 polymer ?
#
loop_
_entity_poly.entity_id
_entity_poly.type
_entity_poly.pdbx_seq_one_letter_code
_entity_poly.pdbx_strand_id
1 'polypeptide(L)'
;MEPKMVKVRVQKEAKNSKSHLKARTDYLQQAATYLQNVYLQGRTATGTKSTDLETALGNEETSEQPAPQATSPKKDVSMSMSSGPATQRTMKKPLANLSRMCISHMRGVSLKTQTRLPVTVKRSFCKRCDTLLLPGVNCLQEVRNDSRGRKKPWADVRVLRCLVCDTEKRFPQTEKRSEKLSERRKKLLEHRNQLEQLKLQAHQGLTGTS
;
A
#
# COMPACT_ATOMS: atom_id res chain seq x y z
N MET A 1 -54.85 18.69 11.58
CA MET A 1 -53.41 18.73 11.23
C MET A 1 -53.17 17.71 10.13
N GLU A 2 -53.05 18.15 8.88
CA GLU A 2 -52.82 17.25 7.76
C GLU A 2 -51.32 16.90 7.59
N PRO A 3 -50.98 15.64 7.30
CA PRO A 3 -49.59 15.24 7.10
C PRO A 3 -49.11 15.64 5.69
N LYS A 4 -48.10 16.51 5.62
CA LYS A 4 -47.42 16.86 4.37
C LYS A 4 -46.63 15.65 3.86
N MET A 5 -47.06 15.08 2.74
CA MET A 5 -46.34 14.00 2.05
C MET A 5 -45.03 14.52 1.43
N VAL A 6 -43.90 13.92 1.81
CA VAL A 6 -42.57 14.21 1.26
C VAL A 6 -42.46 13.59 -0.14
N LYS A 7 -42.38 14.44 -1.16
CA LYS A 7 -42.21 14.04 -2.56
C LYS A 7 -40.81 13.44 -2.77
N VAL A 8 -40.76 12.13 -2.98
CA VAL A 8 -39.53 11.40 -3.30
C VAL A 8 -39.01 11.88 -4.67
N ARG A 9 -37.78 12.43 -4.70
CA ARG A 9 -37.11 12.81 -5.95
C ARG A 9 -36.53 11.57 -6.61
N VAL A 10 -37.06 11.23 -7.79
CA VAL A 10 -36.45 10.24 -8.70
C VAL A 10 -35.11 10.79 -9.19
N GLN A 11 -34.04 10.00 -9.01
CA GLN A 11 -32.71 10.37 -9.47
C GLN A 11 -32.63 10.23 -11.00
N LYS A 12 -32.40 11.35 -11.68
CA LYS A 12 -32.15 11.39 -13.12
C LYS A 12 -30.68 11.02 -13.36
N GLU A 13 -30.43 9.95 -14.12
CA GLU A 13 -29.07 9.56 -14.50
C GLU A 13 -28.45 10.63 -15.41
N ALA A 14 -27.59 11.47 -14.81
CA ALA A 14 -26.83 12.45 -15.55
C ALA A 14 -25.70 11.73 -16.31
N LYS A 15 -25.65 11.92 -17.64
CA LYS A 15 -24.53 11.48 -18.48
C LYS A 15 -23.23 12.06 -17.91
N ASN A 16 -22.39 11.21 -17.32
CA ASN A 16 -21.19 11.62 -16.61
C ASN A 16 -20.09 12.04 -17.60
N SER A 17 -20.01 13.34 -17.91
CA SER A 17 -18.99 13.94 -18.78
C SER A 17 -17.54 13.68 -18.29
N LYS A 18 -17.36 13.23 -17.04
CA LYS A 18 -16.07 12.84 -16.46
C LYS A 18 -15.76 11.35 -16.58
N SER A 19 -16.57 10.58 -17.33
CA SER A 19 -16.38 9.14 -17.54
C SER A 19 -14.97 8.82 -18.08
N HIS A 20 -14.52 9.53 -19.13
CA HIS A 20 -13.18 9.32 -19.69
C HIS A 20 -12.05 9.64 -18.70
N LEU A 21 -12.24 10.63 -17.81
CA LEU A 21 -11.24 10.97 -16.79
C LEU A 21 -11.12 9.86 -15.75
N LYS A 22 -12.25 9.27 -15.35
CA LYS A 22 -12.27 8.10 -14.47
C LYS A 22 -11.62 6.89 -15.13
N ALA A 23 -11.96 6.62 -16.39
CA ALA A 23 -11.34 5.54 -17.16
C ALA A 23 -9.82 5.73 -17.24
N ARG A 24 -9.34 6.97 -17.48
CA ARG A 24 -7.92 7.29 -17.49
C ARG A 24 -7.24 7.06 -16.13
N THR A 25 -7.86 7.48 -15.02
CA THR A 25 -7.27 7.23 -13.69
C THR A 25 -7.21 5.75 -13.36
N ASP A 26 -8.26 5.01 -13.72
CA ASP A 26 -8.36 3.57 -13.47
C ASP A 26 -7.35 2.80 -14.31
N TYR A 27 -7.20 3.15 -15.60
CA TYR A 27 -6.18 2.59 -16.48
C TYR A 27 -4.75 2.83 -15.95
N LEU A 28 -4.43 4.06 -15.54
CA LEU A 28 -3.10 4.37 -15.01
C LEU A 28 -2.79 3.60 -13.72
N GLN A 29 -3.79 3.39 -12.87
CA GLN A 29 -3.66 2.58 -11.65
C GLN A 29 -3.44 1.09 -11.97
N GLN A 30 -4.18 0.54 -12.94
CA GLN A 30 -4.02 -0.84 -13.39
C GLN A 30 -2.64 -1.07 -14.04
N ALA A 31 -2.23 -0.16 -14.94
CA ALA A 31 -0.92 -0.20 -15.58
C ALA A 31 0.21 -0.15 -14.54
N ALA A 32 0.13 0.74 -13.55
CA ALA A 32 1.12 0.81 -12.47
C ALA A 32 1.23 -0.51 -11.70
N THR A 33 0.09 -1.13 -11.39
CA THR A 33 0.01 -2.40 -10.66
C THR A 33 0.60 -3.54 -11.49
N TYR A 34 0.25 -3.60 -12.78
CA TYR A 34 0.78 -4.59 -13.70
C TYR A 34 2.31 -4.49 -13.82
N LEU A 35 2.85 -3.29 -14.10
CA LEU A 35 4.29 -3.06 -14.21
C LEU A 35 5.05 -3.43 -12.94
N GLN A 36 4.46 -3.11 -11.77
CA GLN A 36 5.03 -3.48 -10.48
C GLN A 36 5.03 -5.01 -10.29
N ASN A 37 3.94 -5.71 -10.65
CA ASN A 37 3.87 -7.16 -10.54
C ASN A 37 4.86 -7.86 -11.48
N VAL A 38 5.00 -7.38 -12.72
CA VAL A 38 6.01 -7.89 -13.67
C VAL A 38 7.42 -7.71 -13.11
N TYR A 39 7.71 -6.55 -12.50
CA TYR A 39 8.98 -6.31 -11.81
C TYR A 39 9.23 -7.31 -10.66
N LEU A 40 8.19 -7.68 -9.92
CA LEU A 40 8.29 -8.63 -8.80
C LEU A 40 8.45 -10.08 -9.24
N GLN A 41 7.75 -10.52 -10.29
CA GLN A 41 7.94 -11.86 -10.87
C GLN A 41 9.38 -12.06 -11.36
N GLY A 42 10.00 -11.00 -11.91
CA GLY A 42 11.42 -11.01 -12.26
C GLY A 42 12.39 -11.10 -11.07
N ARG A 43 11.94 -10.91 -9.82
CA ARG A 43 12.76 -11.12 -8.61
C ARG A 43 12.69 -12.56 -8.11
N THR A 44 11.54 -13.23 -8.20
CA THR A 44 11.36 -14.58 -7.66
C THR A 44 11.96 -15.67 -8.55
N ALA A 45 12.10 -15.42 -9.86
CA ALA A 45 12.73 -16.38 -10.79
C ALA A 45 14.26 -16.55 -10.59
N THR A 46 14.91 -15.68 -9.82
CA THR A 46 16.37 -15.74 -9.57
C THR A 46 16.74 -16.26 -8.17
N GLY A 47 15.81 -16.89 -7.45
CA GLY A 47 15.95 -17.22 -6.03
C GLY A 47 15.49 -18.62 -5.65
N THR A 48 15.94 -19.65 -6.38
CA THR A 48 15.93 -21.04 -5.90
C THR A 48 17.22 -21.75 -6.30
N LYS A 49 18.29 -21.49 -5.56
CA LYS A 49 19.34 -22.48 -5.28
C LYS A 49 19.72 -22.31 -3.82
N SER A 50 19.15 -23.16 -2.99
CA SER A 50 19.65 -23.50 -1.67
C SER A 50 20.78 -24.52 -1.84
N THR A 51 21.99 -24.16 -1.43
CA THR A 51 22.89 -24.96 -0.57
C THR A 51 24.19 -24.19 -0.33
N ASP A 52 24.58 -24.23 0.94
CA ASP A 52 25.93 -24.14 1.50
C ASP A 52 26.60 -22.80 1.82
N LEU A 53 27.30 -22.93 2.96
CA LEU A 53 28.00 -22.01 3.83
C LEU A 53 29.38 -21.65 3.25
N GLU A 54 30.04 -20.68 3.89
CA GLU A 54 31.43 -20.22 3.71
C GLU A 54 31.69 -19.14 2.63
N THR A 55 32.63 -18.21 2.74
CA THR A 55 33.52 -17.61 3.75
C THR A 55 34.30 -16.52 2.97
N ALA A 56 34.88 -15.54 3.68
CA ALA A 56 35.90 -14.56 3.25
C ALA A 56 35.38 -13.25 2.63
N LEU A 57 35.51 -12.10 3.32
CA LEU A 57 36.69 -11.20 3.34
C LEU A 57 37.00 -10.69 1.92
N GLY A 58 37.00 -9.41 1.54
CA GLY A 58 37.38 -8.16 2.20
C GLY A 58 37.84 -7.20 1.07
N ASN A 59 38.13 -5.95 1.42
CA ASN A 59 38.69 -4.83 0.60
C ASN A 59 37.60 -3.90 0.03
N GLU A 60 37.31 -2.72 0.59
CA GLU A 60 38.11 -1.51 0.94
C GLU A 60 38.70 -0.79 -0.28
N GLU A 61 38.17 0.45 -0.47
CA GLU A 61 38.73 1.69 -1.07
C GLU A 61 39.19 1.65 -2.57
N THR A 62 39.04 2.69 -3.41
CA THR A 62 39.27 4.13 -3.20
C THR A 62 38.58 4.95 -4.30
N SER A 63 38.13 6.14 -3.89
CA SER A 63 38.00 7.43 -4.60
C SER A 63 38.59 7.56 -6.02
N GLU A 64 37.83 8.16 -6.96
CA GLU A 64 38.10 9.53 -7.48
C GLU A 64 37.15 9.91 -8.64
N GLN A 65 36.58 11.11 -8.54
CA GLN A 65 35.99 11.91 -9.62
C GLN A 65 37.01 13.04 -9.94
N PRO A 66 37.11 13.60 -11.16
CA PRO A 66 36.09 14.54 -11.65
C PRO A 66 35.82 14.56 -13.18
N ALA A 67 34.73 15.23 -13.56
CA ALA A 67 34.27 15.55 -14.92
C ALA A 67 35.02 16.76 -15.54
N PRO A 68 34.57 17.44 -16.63
CA PRO A 68 33.70 17.10 -17.77
C PRO A 68 34.37 17.44 -19.13
N GLN A 69 33.81 17.00 -20.28
CA GLN A 69 33.77 17.83 -21.52
C GLN A 69 32.94 17.21 -22.66
N ALA A 70 32.23 18.08 -23.35
CA ALA A 70 31.35 17.81 -24.48
C ALA A 70 32.11 17.77 -25.81
N THR A 71 31.73 16.87 -26.72
CA THR A 71 31.49 17.10 -28.17
C THR A 71 31.21 15.77 -28.88
N SER A 72 30.14 15.70 -29.65
CA SER A 72 29.93 14.73 -30.76
C SER A 72 30.36 15.41 -32.08
N PRO A 73 30.31 14.79 -33.28
CA PRO A 73 30.11 13.37 -33.66
C PRO A 73 31.11 12.86 -34.74
N LYS A 74 31.19 11.53 -34.97
CA LYS A 74 31.06 10.86 -36.31
C LYS A 74 31.30 9.35 -36.24
N LYS A 75 30.72 8.69 -37.25
CA LYS A 75 30.48 7.25 -37.50
C LYS A 75 31.78 6.42 -37.53
N ASP A 76 31.70 5.15 -37.12
CA ASP A 76 31.80 4.00 -38.03
C ASP A 76 31.41 2.69 -37.35
N VAL A 77 30.80 1.83 -38.16
CA VAL A 77 30.19 0.56 -37.79
C VAL A 77 31.27 -0.52 -37.74
N SER A 78 31.38 -1.23 -36.61
CA SER A 78 31.97 -2.57 -36.62
C SER A 78 31.21 -3.47 -35.66
N MET A 79 30.61 -4.50 -36.23
CA MET A 79 29.99 -5.63 -35.54
C MET A 79 31.09 -6.45 -34.87
N SER A 80 30.92 -6.75 -33.59
CA SER A 80 31.62 -7.86 -32.95
C SER A 80 30.69 -8.52 -31.95
N MET A 81 30.34 -9.75 -32.28
CA MET A 81 29.58 -10.68 -31.45
C MET A 81 30.46 -11.14 -30.30
N SER A 82 30.15 -10.70 -29.08
CA SER A 82 30.63 -11.33 -27.86
C SER A 82 29.43 -11.83 -27.07
N SER A 83 29.12 -13.10 -27.27
CA SER A 83 28.17 -13.90 -26.51
C SER A 83 28.67 -14.11 -25.07
N GLY A 84 28.28 -13.21 -24.17
CA GLY A 84 28.43 -13.36 -22.73
C GLY A 84 27.06 -13.31 -22.03
N PRO A 85 26.80 -14.10 -20.98
CA PRO A 85 25.49 -14.13 -20.32
C PRO A 85 25.38 -12.96 -19.32
N ALA A 86 25.21 -11.73 -19.81
CA ALA A 86 25.25 -10.54 -18.95
C ALA A 86 24.29 -9.41 -19.38
N THR A 87 22.96 -9.65 -19.40
CA THR A 87 22.00 -8.55 -19.71
C THR A 87 20.75 -8.49 -18.82
N GLN A 88 20.56 -9.37 -17.84
CA GLN A 88 19.29 -9.40 -17.09
C GLN A 88 19.15 -8.35 -15.97
N ARG A 89 20.21 -7.64 -15.59
CA ARG A 89 20.19 -6.69 -14.45
C ARG A 89 19.79 -5.25 -14.81
N THR A 90 19.84 -4.85 -16.08
CA THR A 90 19.59 -3.46 -16.51
C THR A 90 18.11 -3.14 -16.75
N MET A 91 17.28 -4.14 -17.09
CA MET A 91 15.85 -3.95 -17.44
C MET A 91 14.90 -3.87 -16.23
N LYS A 92 15.34 -4.27 -15.03
CA LYS A 92 14.47 -4.34 -13.83
C LYS A 92 14.22 -2.95 -13.22
N LYS A 93 15.24 -2.08 -13.11
CA LYS A 93 15.09 -0.70 -12.60
C LYS A 93 14.13 0.16 -13.45
N PRO A 94 14.15 0.09 -14.79
CA PRO A 94 13.18 0.76 -15.66
C PRO A 94 11.72 0.47 -15.32
N LEU A 95 11.35 -0.79 -15.07
CA LEU A 95 9.94 -1.16 -14.82
C LEU A 95 9.38 -0.56 -13.52
N ALA A 96 10.18 -0.54 -12.46
CA ALA A 96 9.80 0.10 -11.20
C ALA A 96 9.63 1.62 -11.34
N ASN A 97 10.42 2.26 -12.21
CA ASN A 97 10.29 3.68 -12.53
C ASN A 97 9.01 3.96 -13.33
N LEU A 98 8.68 3.12 -14.31
CA LEU A 98 7.45 3.25 -15.09
C LEU A 98 6.19 3.12 -14.21
N SER A 99 6.19 2.19 -13.25
CA SER A 99 5.08 2.08 -12.28
C SER A 99 4.86 3.39 -11.51
N ARG A 100 5.94 4.02 -11.01
CA ARG A 100 5.86 5.32 -10.32
C ARG A 100 5.36 6.44 -11.22
N MET A 101 5.83 6.48 -12.48
CA MET A 101 5.36 7.46 -13.45
C MET A 101 3.85 7.34 -13.69
N CYS A 102 3.33 6.12 -13.83
CA CYS A 102 1.89 5.88 -13.97
C CYS A 102 1.09 6.42 -12.76
N ILE A 103 1.56 6.20 -11.52
CA ILE A 103 0.93 6.74 -10.31
C ILE A 103 1.01 8.27 -10.27
N SER A 104 2.16 8.83 -10.62
CA SER A 104 2.35 10.29 -10.68
C SER A 104 1.40 10.93 -11.69
N HIS A 105 1.25 10.32 -12.87
CA HIS A 105 0.26 10.74 -13.88
C HIS A 105 -1.17 10.60 -13.37
N MET A 106 -1.53 9.50 -12.72
CA MET A 106 -2.87 9.30 -12.14
C MET A 106 -3.19 10.42 -11.13
N ARG A 107 -2.24 10.73 -10.23
CA ARG A 107 -2.37 11.80 -9.24
C ARG A 107 -2.47 13.17 -9.90
N GLY A 108 -1.67 13.42 -10.94
CA GLY A 108 -1.71 14.64 -11.74
C GLY A 108 -3.07 14.84 -12.42
N VAL A 109 -3.62 13.79 -13.04
CA VAL A 109 -4.96 13.81 -13.64
C VAL A 109 -6.02 14.11 -12.58
N SER A 110 -5.99 13.41 -11.43
CA SER A 110 -6.92 13.65 -10.32
C SER A 110 -6.88 15.10 -9.81
N LEU A 111 -5.68 15.68 -9.64
CA LEU A 111 -5.52 17.05 -9.17
C LEU A 111 -6.02 18.07 -10.20
N LYS A 112 -5.60 17.91 -11.46
CA LYS A 112 -5.97 18.82 -12.56
C LYS A 112 -7.48 18.84 -12.82
N THR A 113 -8.13 17.68 -12.72
CA THR A 113 -9.57 17.56 -12.97
C THR A 113 -10.43 17.72 -11.72
N GLN A 114 -9.81 17.99 -10.57
CA GLN A 114 -10.45 18.06 -9.25
C GLN A 114 -11.30 16.82 -8.93
N THR A 115 -10.89 15.65 -9.44
CA THR A 115 -11.60 14.38 -9.24
C THR A 115 -11.04 13.66 -8.02
N ARG A 116 -11.91 13.29 -7.07
CA ARG A 116 -11.50 12.57 -5.87
C ARG A 116 -11.10 11.13 -6.21
N LEU A 117 -9.85 10.76 -5.92
CA LEU A 117 -9.44 9.37 -5.96
C LEU A 117 -10.12 8.55 -4.84
N PRO A 118 -10.51 7.29 -5.11
CA PRO A 118 -11.05 6.40 -4.10
C PRO A 118 -10.04 6.17 -2.98
N VAL A 119 -10.54 5.92 -1.77
CA VAL A 119 -9.70 5.80 -0.57
C VAL A 119 -8.73 4.62 -0.69
N THR A 120 -9.17 3.50 -1.24
CA THR A 120 -8.35 2.30 -1.48
C THR A 120 -7.12 2.63 -2.33
N VAL A 121 -7.31 3.31 -3.45
CA VAL A 121 -6.22 3.75 -4.34
C VAL A 121 -5.30 4.76 -3.66
N LYS A 122 -5.84 5.77 -2.95
CA LYS A 122 -4.99 6.71 -2.20
C LYS A 122 -4.15 6.04 -1.11
N ARG A 123 -4.60 4.90 -0.60
CA ARG A 123 -3.88 4.12 0.42
C ARG A 123 -2.78 3.26 -0.19
N SER A 124 -2.90 2.84 -1.44
CA SER A 124 -1.98 1.90 -2.10
C SER A 124 -0.67 2.49 -2.62
N PHE A 125 -0.45 3.82 -2.59
CA PHE A 125 0.83 4.42 -3.02
C PHE A 125 1.41 5.44 -2.03
N CYS A 126 2.71 5.69 -2.11
CA CYS A 126 3.43 6.69 -1.33
C CYS A 126 3.14 8.09 -1.87
N LYS A 127 2.71 9.02 -1.02
CA LYS A 127 2.44 10.41 -1.46
C LYS A 127 3.70 11.25 -1.71
N ARG A 128 4.89 10.77 -1.35
CA ARG A 128 6.15 11.50 -1.53
C ARG A 128 6.82 11.15 -2.86
N CYS A 129 6.95 9.86 -3.16
CA CYS A 129 7.68 9.36 -4.34
C CYS A 129 6.81 8.52 -5.29
N ASP A 130 5.50 8.53 -5.11
CA ASP A 130 4.51 7.86 -5.96
C ASP A 130 4.72 6.33 -6.14
N THR A 131 5.47 5.69 -5.25
CA THR A 131 5.69 4.23 -5.25
C THR A 131 4.46 3.48 -4.79
N LEU A 132 4.04 2.44 -5.50
CA LEU A 132 3.03 1.48 -4.99
C LEU A 132 3.53 0.78 -3.73
N LEU A 133 2.75 0.80 -2.67
CA LEU A 133 3.08 0.21 -1.38
C LEU A 133 2.56 -1.23 -1.31
N LEU A 134 3.48 -2.18 -1.39
CA LEU A 134 3.24 -3.60 -1.19
C LEU A 134 3.91 -4.02 0.13
N PRO A 135 3.11 -4.35 1.17
CA PRO A 135 3.62 -4.85 2.43
C PRO A 135 4.54 -6.06 2.23
N GLY A 136 5.71 -6.06 2.89
CA GLY A 136 6.71 -7.14 2.81
C GLY A 136 7.63 -7.08 1.59
N VAL A 137 7.40 -6.17 0.64
CA VAL A 137 8.20 -6.08 -0.59
C VAL A 137 8.95 -4.76 -0.71
N ASN A 138 8.22 -3.64 -0.62
CA ASN A 138 8.76 -2.29 -0.74
C ASN A 138 8.16 -1.33 0.30
N CYS A 139 7.43 -1.89 1.26
CA CYS A 139 6.77 -1.19 2.34
C CYS A 139 6.79 -2.08 3.58
N LEU A 140 7.12 -1.50 4.74
CA LEU A 140 6.92 -2.14 6.03
C LEU A 140 5.52 -1.82 6.54
N GLN A 141 4.86 -2.82 7.11
CA GLN A 141 3.55 -2.68 7.71
C GLN A 141 3.61 -3.15 9.15
N GLU A 142 3.20 -2.27 10.05
CA GLU A 142 3.13 -2.56 11.48
C GLU A 142 1.93 -1.86 12.11
N VAL A 143 1.48 -2.35 13.27
CA VAL A 143 0.47 -1.69 14.08
C VAL A 143 1.17 -1.15 15.33
N ARG A 144 1.17 0.18 15.48
CA ARG A 144 1.74 0.88 16.64
C ARG A 144 0.60 1.42 17.51
N ASN A 145 0.78 1.31 18.83
CA ASN A 145 -0.10 1.93 19.81
C ASN A 145 0.75 2.83 20.72
N ASP A 146 0.81 4.11 20.37
CA ASP A 146 1.62 5.11 21.06
C ASP A 146 0.88 5.68 22.30
N SER A 147 -0.22 5.04 22.75
CA SER A 147 -0.85 5.43 24.01
C SER A 147 0.05 5.07 25.19
N ARG A 148 0.00 5.89 26.25
CA ARG A 148 0.79 5.70 27.48
C ARG A 148 0.61 4.28 28.03
N GLY A 149 1.64 3.43 27.87
CA GLY A 149 1.62 2.03 28.29
C GLY A 149 0.63 1.14 27.56
N ARG A 150 0.27 1.46 26.30
CA ARG A 150 -0.74 0.72 25.50
C ARG A 150 -2.13 0.60 26.18
N LYS A 151 -2.43 1.48 27.14
CA LYS A 151 -3.67 1.44 27.95
C LYS A 151 -4.94 1.69 27.14
N LYS A 152 -4.83 2.28 25.94
CA LYS A 152 -5.98 2.59 25.08
C LYS A 152 -5.99 1.62 23.89
N PRO A 153 -6.71 0.48 23.96
CA PRO A 153 -6.75 -0.48 22.85
C PRO A 153 -7.39 0.09 21.57
N TRP A 154 -8.17 1.18 21.67
CA TRP A 154 -8.72 1.88 20.50
C TRP A 154 -7.72 2.84 19.83
N ALA A 155 -6.51 3.00 20.36
CA ALA A 155 -5.49 3.90 19.84
C ALA A 155 -4.53 3.20 18.84
N ASP A 156 -4.87 1.99 18.37
CA ASP A 156 -4.07 1.27 17.40
C ASP A 156 -4.04 2.00 16.05
N VAL A 157 -2.84 2.18 15.51
CA VAL A 157 -2.57 2.83 14.23
C VAL A 157 -1.76 1.90 13.35
N ARG A 158 -2.31 1.55 12.17
CA ARG A 158 -1.56 0.84 11.14
C ARG A 158 -0.63 1.83 10.45
N VAL A 159 0.67 1.62 10.58
CA VAL A 159 1.71 2.42 9.95
C VAL A 159 2.26 1.65 8.74
N LEU A 160 2.30 2.32 7.59
CA LEU A 160 2.98 1.86 6.39
C LEU A 160 4.20 2.74 6.15
N ARG A 161 5.42 2.19 6.25
CA ARG A 161 6.67 2.90 5.96
C ARG A 161 7.17 2.53 4.57
N CYS A 162 7.33 3.51 3.69
CA CYS A 162 7.89 3.30 2.36
C CYS A 162 9.39 3.02 2.44
N LEU A 163 9.86 1.87 1.93
CA LEU A 163 11.29 1.51 1.96
C LEU A 163 12.15 2.26 0.94
N VAL A 164 11.57 3.17 0.16
CA VAL A 164 12.27 3.89 -0.90
C VAL A 164 12.56 5.34 -0.53
N CYS A 165 11.73 5.95 0.32
CA CYS A 165 11.87 7.35 0.73
C CYS A 165 11.54 7.56 2.22
N ASP A 166 11.37 6.47 2.97
CA ASP A 166 11.09 6.43 4.41
C ASP A 166 9.82 7.16 4.89
N THR A 167 9.00 7.66 3.98
CA THR A 167 7.74 8.33 4.33
C THR A 167 6.77 7.33 4.97
N GLU A 168 6.26 7.67 6.14
CA GLU A 168 5.24 6.91 6.86
C GLU A 168 3.81 7.37 6.52
N LYS A 169 2.90 6.42 6.35
CA LYS A 169 1.46 6.64 6.27
C LYS A 169 0.78 5.99 7.46
N ARG A 170 -0.01 6.77 8.20
CA ARG A 170 -0.68 6.32 9.42
C ARG A 170 -2.18 6.19 9.18
N PHE A 171 -2.73 5.02 9.49
CA PHE A 171 -4.15 4.70 9.36
C PHE A 171 -4.69 4.25 10.72
N PRO A 172 -5.44 5.11 11.41
CA PRO A 172 -6.10 4.73 12.67
C PRO A 172 -6.98 3.48 12.44
N GLN A 173 -6.76 2.43 13.23
CA GLN A 173 -7.54 1.18 13.22
C GLN A 173 -8.74 1.27 14.17
N THR A 174 -9.32 2.46 14.28
CA THR A 174 -10.47 2.72 15.14
C THR A 174 -11.73 2.05 14.57
N GLU A 175 -11.81 0.72 14.60
CA GLU A 175 -12.98 -0.06 14.19
C GLU A 175 -14.25 0.47 14.85
N LYS A 176 -14.11 0.89 16.11
CA LYS A 176 -15.23 1.39 16.92
C LYS A 176 -15.58 2.86 16.64
N ARG A 177 -14.76 3.68 15.96
CA ARG A 177 -15.00 5.14 15.88
C ARG A 177 -16.28 5.52 15.15
N SER A 178 -16.71 4.73 14.18
CA SER A 178 -17.96 4.95 13.45
C SER A 178 -19.21 4.49 14.22
N GLU A 179 -19.06 3.64 15.23
CA GLU A 179 -20.17 3.22 16.09
C GLU A 179 -20.60 4.39 16.97
N LYS A 180 -21.91 4.62 17.09
CA LYS A 180 -22.44 5.65 17.98
C LYS A 180 -22.05 5.33 19.42
N LEU A 181 -21.83 6.36 20.23
CA LEU A 181 -21.46 6.17 21.65
C LEU A 181 -22.50 5.32 22.40
N SER A 182 -23.79 5.47 22.05
CA SER A 182 -24.89 4.67 22.59
C SER A 182 -24.76 3.18 22.26
N GLU A 183 -24.44 2.85 21.02
CA GLU A 183 -24.23 1.46 20.56
C GLU A 183 -23.03 0.83 21.28
N ARG A 184 -21.94 1.59 21.47
CA ARG A 184 -20.78 1.13 22.24
C ARG A 184 -21.12 0.82 23.69
N ARG A 185 -21.91 1.68 24.34
CA ARG A 185 -22.36 1.46 25.73
C ARG A 185 -23.23 0.21 25.83
N LYS A 186 -24.14 0.00 24.89
CA LYS A 186 -25.01 -1.19 24.85
C LYS A 186 -24.20 -2.48 24.71
N LYS A 187 -23.26 -2.54 23.75
CA LYS A 187 -22.37 -3.70 23.54
C LYS A 187 -21.52 -4.03 24.77
N LEU A 188 -21.00 -3.02 25.47
CA LEU A 188 -20.24 -3.23 26.71
C LEU A 188 -21.10 -3.85 27.82
N LEU A 189 -22.35 -3.42 27.92
CA LEU A 189 -23.30 -3.94 28.91
C LEU A 189 -23.71 -5.39 28.58
N GLU A 190 -24.00 -5.67 27.30
CA GLU A 190 -24.30 -7.02 26.80
C GLU A 190 -23.14 -7.98 27.04
N HIS A 191 -21.91 -7.56 26.74
CA HIS A 191 -20.71 -8.36 26.98
C HIS A 191 -20.49 -8.64 28.47
N ARG A 192 -20.74 -7.66 29.35
CA ARG A 192 -20.66 -7.87 30.80
C ARG A 192 -21.68 -8.91 31.27
N ASN A 193 -22.92 -8.79 30.81
CA ASN A 193 -24.00 -9.72 31.16
C ASN A 193 -23.71 -11.14 30.64
N GLN A 194 -23.14 -11.27 29.43
CA GLN A 194 -22.70 -12.56 28.90
C GLN A 194 -21.60 -13.20 29.75
N LEU A 195 -20.61 -12.42 30.20
CA LEU A 195 -19.56 -12.91 31.10
C LEU A 195 -20.12 -13.34 32.45
N GLU A 196 -21.08 -12.61 33.01
CA GLU A 196 -21.76 -12.99 34.25
C GLU A 196 -22.56 -14.28 34.09
N GLN A 197 -23.29 -14.44 32.98
CA GLN A 197 -24.00 -15.69 32.68
C GLN A 197 -23.04 -16.89 32.52
N LEU A 198 -21.93 -16.72 31.80
CA LEU A 198 -20.91 -17.77 31.64
C LEU A 198 -20.31 -18.19 32.98
N LYS A 199 -20.06 -17.25 33.89
CA LYS A 199 -19.56 -17.55 35.24
C LYS A 199 -20.57 -18.33 36.07
N LEU A 200 -21.85 -17.97 36.00
CA LEU A 200 -22.92 -18.69 36.71
C LEU A 200 -23.09 -20.11 36.18
N GLN A 201 -23.03 -20.30 34.85
CA GLN A 201 -23.07 -21.64 34.24
C GLN A 201 -21.86 -22.50 34.64
N ALA A 202 -20.66 -21.92 34.67
CA ALA A 202 -19.46 -22.62 35.13
C ALA A 202 -19.56 -23.05 36.60
N HIS A 203 -20.17 -22.24 37.46
CA HIS A 203 -20.36 -22.56 38.87
C HIS A 203 -21.41 -23.67 39.09
N GLN A 204 -22.45 -23.72 38.26
CA GLN A 204 -23.48 -24.78 38.30
C GLN A 204 -22.98 -26.12 37.76
N GLY A 205 -22.05 -26.11 36.79
CA GLY A 205 -21.42 -27.33 36.27
C GLY A 205 -20.49 -28.05 37.24
N LEU A 206 -19.96 -27.35 38.25
CA LEU A 206 -19.09 -27.92 39.30
C LEU A 206 -19.87 -28.55 40.46
N THR A 207 -21.15 -28.22 40.63
CA THR A 207 -22.00 -28.71 41.72
C THR A 207 -22.88 -29.91 41.32
N GLY A 208 -22.79 -30.37 40.08
CA GLY A 208 -23.67 -31.39 39.50
C GLY A 208 -23.06 -32.78 39.30
N THR A 209 -21.86 -33.05 39.81
CA THR A 209 -21.23 -34.38 39.75
C THR A 209 -21.15 -34.99 41.15
N SER A 210 -22.24 -35.59 41.61
CA SER A 210 -22.30 -36.54 42.73
C SER A 210 -23.36 -37.58 42.45
#